data_AF-A0A034WAK8-F1
#
_entry.id   AF-A0A034WAK8-F1
#
_cell.length_a   1.000
_cell.length_b   1.000
_cell.length_c   1.000
_cell.angle_alpha   90.00
_cell.angle_beta   90.00
_cell.angle_gamma   90.00
#
_symmetry.space_group_name_H-M   'P 1'
#
loop_
_entity.id
_entity.type
_entity.pdbx_description
1 polymer ?
#
loop_
_entity_poly.entity_id
_entity_poly.type
_entity_poly.pdbx_seq_one_letter_code
_entity_poly.pdbx_strand_id
1 'polypeptide(L)'
;MDWLKLLFVIVQLSAIAKISDCGVIFVSPRCGVLASYELKRVCIGTYPGEIYAKYQDEIAEIGALYAIFRLIGHSDNDYLIAHYFSPLIMCDKALFITKDEINCTTKNEITEQFEIPGNLMFCIYENLQTVDDLLKLCTGKQMNPS
;
A
#
# COMPACT_ATOMS: atom_id res chain seq x y z
N MET A 1 -43.06 36.76 -9.45
CA MET A 1 -42.89 35.98 -8.20
C MET A 1 -41.80 34.95 -8.46
N ASP A 2 -40.60 35.41 -8.89
CA ASP A 2 -39.64 34.55 -9.61
C ASP A 2 -38.17 34.78 -9.24
N TRP A 3 -37.86 35.73 -8.36
CA TRP A 3 -36.48 35.97 -7.93
C TRP A 3 -35.96 34.89 -6.98
N LEU A 4 -36.84 34.36 -6.12
CA LEU A 4 -36.49 33.31 -5.15
C LEU A 4 -36.09 31.98 -5.81
N LYS A 5 -36.65 31.65 -6.98
CA LYS A 5 -36.29 30.42 -7.71
C LYS A 5 -34.88 30.48 -8.27
N LEU A 6 -34.45 31.65 -8.74
CA LEU A 6 -33.09 31.88 -9.24
C LEU A 6 -32.04 31.77 -8.13
N LEU A 7 -32.35 32.27 -6.93
CA LEU A 7 -31.49 32.11 -5.75
C LEU A 7 -31.30 30.64 -5.36
N PHE A 8 -32.36 29.82 -5.38
CA PHE A 8 -32.25 28.39 -5.07
C PHE A 8 -31.38 27.62 -6.08
N VAL A 9 -31.45 27.95 -7.37
CA VAL A 9 -30.63 27.31 -8.40
C VAL A 9 -29.13 27.64 -8.23
N ILE A 10 -28.80 28.90 -7.91
CA ILE A 10 -27.40 29.32 -7.71
C ILE A 10 -26.81 28.69 -6.43
N VAL A 11 -27.60 28.62 -5.35
CA VAL A 11 -27.15 27.99 -4.10
C VAL A 11 -26.86 26.50 -4.30
N GLN A 12 -27.68 25.77 -5.07
CA GLN A 12 -27.39 24.36 -5.37
C GLN A 12 -26.16 24.15 -6.26
N LEU A 13 -25.90 25.01 -7.25
CA LEU A 13 -24.67 24.94 -8.05
C LEU A 13 -23.41 25.18 -7.20
N SER A 14 -23.46 26.08 -6.21
CA SER A 14 -22.33 26.31 -5.32
C SER A 14 -22.04 25.16 -4.35
N ALA A 15 -23.04 24.33 -4.04
CA ALA A 15 -22.87 23.15 -3.20
C ALA A 15 -22.29 21.94 -3.97
N ILE A 16 -22.45 21.89 -5.30
CA ILE A 16 -21.97 20.78 -6.15
C ILE A 16 -20.52 21.00 -6.62
N ALA A 17 -20.00 22.23 -6.55
CA ALA A 17 -18.61 22.53 -6.92
C ALA A 17 -17.54 22.13 -5.87
N LYS A 18 -17.94 21.47 -4.77
CA LYS A 18 -17.02 20.91 -3.76
C LYS A 18 -16.74 19.41 -3.95
N ILE A 19 -16.87 18.91 -5.17
CA ILE A 19 -16.50 17.54 -5.52
C ILE A 19 -15.55 17.60 -6.72
N SER A 20 -14.25 17.69 -6.43
CA SER A 20 -13.12 17.16 -7.20
C SER A 20 -11.87 18.01 -6.94
N ASP A 21 -11.49 18.17 -5.67
CA ASP A 21 -10.07 18.33 -5.42
C ASP A 21 -9.48 16.91 -5.48
N CYS A 22 -9.28 16.40 -6.70
CA CYS A 22 -8.30 15.35 -6.92
C CYS A 22 -6.94 16.00 -6.67
N GLY A 23 -6.64 16.17 -5.39
CA GLY A 23 -5.40 16.74 -4.91
C GLY A 23 -4.27 15.99 -5.57
N VAL A 24 -3.38 16.76 -6.20
CA VAL A 24 -2.17 16.32 -6.86
C VAL A 24 -1.50 15.20 -6.05
N ILE A 25 -1.42 14.01 -6.64
CA ILE A 25 -1.00 12.77 -6.00
C ILE A 25 0.49 12.84 -5.64
N PHE A 26 0.77 13.21 -4.39
CA PHE A 26 2.11 13.17 -3.82
C PHE A 26 2.37 11.75 -3.30
N VAL A 27 3.13 10.95 -4.07
CA VAL A 27 3.96 9.91 -3.46
C VAL A 27 4.83 10.62 -2.45
N SER A 28 4.72 10.25 -1.18
CA SER A 28 5.58 10.78 -0.15
C SER A 28 7.04 10.61 -0.61
N PRO A 29 7.89 11.67 -0.61
CA PRO A 29 9.30 11.54 -0.98
C PRO A 29 10.02 10.40 -0.25
N ARG A 30 9.47 9.99 0.90
CA ARG A 30 9.91 8.85 1.72
C ARG A 30 9.89 7.52 1.00
N CYS A 31 8.99 7.31 0.03
CA CYS A 31 8.93 6.08 -0.75
C CYS A 31 9.94 6.03 -1.91
N GLY A 32 10.73 7.10 -2.11
CA GLY A 32 11.70 7.17 -3.21
C GLY A 32 12.74 6.03 -3.22
N VAL A 33 13.00 5.42 -2.06
CA VAL A 33 13.90 4.27 -1.94
C VAL A 33 13.45 3.08 -2.79
N LEU A 34 12.13 2.89 -2.96
CA LEU A 34 11.57 1.75 -3.69
C LEU A 34 11.94 1.75 -5.19
N ALA A 35 12.20 2.92 -5.78
CA ALA A 35 12.65 3.04 -7.17
C ALA A 35 14.06 2.48 -7.42
N SER A 36 14.84 2.23 -6.37
CA SER A 36 16.25 1.82 -6.48
C SER A 36 16.50 0.36 -6.17
N TYR A 37 15.50 -0.38 -5.66
CA TYR A 37 15.71 -1.72 -5.13
C TYR A 37 14.66 -2.71 -5.63
N GLU A 38 15.10 -3.94 -5.89
CA GLU A 38 14.19 -5.06 -6.18
C GLU A 38 13.52 -5.49 -4.87
N LEU A 39 12.21 -5.68 -4.94
CA LEU A 39 11.42 -6.31 -3.91
C LEU A 39 11.37 -7.82 -4.15
N LYS A 40 11.65 -8.60 -3.11
CA LYS A 40 11.46 -10.05 -3.13
C LYS A 40 10.44 -10.46 -2.08
N ARG A 41 9.42 -11.21 -2.48
CA ARG A 41 8.42 -11.73 -1.56
C ARG A 41 9.08 -12.67 -0.56
N VAL A 42 8.94 -12.33 0.72
CA VAL A 42 9.37 -13.15 1.84
C VAL A 42 8.28 -14.16 2.16
N CYS A 43 7.03 -13.70 2.20
CA CYS A 43 5.91 -14.54 2.55
C CYS A 43 4.56 -13.95 2.07
N ILE A 44 3.52 -14.78 2.12
CA ILE A 44 2.13 -14.41 1.87
C ILE A 44 1.25 -15.14 2.90
N GLY A 45 0.25 -14.46 3.44
CA GLY A 45 -0.63 -15.02 4.46
C GLY A 45 -2.00 -14.34 4.48
N THR A 46 -2.84 -14.78 5.40
CA THR A 46 -4.13 -14.14 5.71
C THR A 46 -3.99 -13.32 6.98
N TYR A 47 -4.55 -12.11 6.96
CA TYR A 47 -4.40 -11.15 8.04
C TYR A 47 -5.11 -11.68 9.31
N PRO A 48 -4.37 -11.90 10.41
CA PRO A 48 -4.90 -12.64 11.55
C PRO A 48 -5.67 -11.72 12.50
N GLY A 49 -6.76 -12.25 13.07
CA GLY A 49 -7.62 -11.49 13.99
C GLY A 49 -6.91 -11.02 15.26
N GLU A 50 -5.87 -11.74 15.71
CA GLU A 50 -5.06 -11.36 16.86
C GLU A 50 -4.25 -10.08 16.62
N ILE A 51 -3.73 -9.87 15.42
CA ILE A 51 -2.98 -8.65 15.06
C ILE A 51 -3.95 -7.47 14.94
N TYR A 52 -5.08 -7.68 14.25
CA TYR A 52 -6.15 -6.68 14.17
C TYR A 52 -6.56 -6.19 15.57
N ALA A 53 -6.85 -7.12 16.49
CA ALA A 53 -7.27 -6.79 17.85
C ALA A 53 -6.16 -6.12 18.68
N LYS A 54 -4.91 -6.58 18.54
CA LYS A 54 -3.76 -6.06 19.31
C LYS A 54 -3.39 -4.63 18.93
N TYR A 55 -3.39 -4.34 17.62
CA TYR A 55 -2.93 -3.05 17.10
C TYR A 55 -4.06 -2.10 16.71
N GLN A 56 -5.33 -2.54 16.80
CA GLN A 56 -6.48 -1.79 16.33
C GLN A 56 -6.30 -1.33 14.88
N ASP A 57 -5.83 -2.26 14.03
CA ASP A 57 -5.51 -1.95 12.64
C ASP A 57 -6.80 -1.72 11.84
N GLU A 58 -7.06 -0.45 11.50
CA GLU A 58 -8.23 -0.05 10.70
C GLU A 58 -7.97 -0.15 9.18
N ILE A 59 -6.74 -0.44 8.76
CA ILE A 59 -6.33 -0.50 7.36
C ILE A 59 -6.52 -1.92 6.80
N ALA A 60 -6.18 -2.93 7.59
CA ALA A 60 -6.23 -4.33 7.18
C ALA A 60 -7.47 -5.06 7.72
N GLU A 61 -8.23 -5.70 6.83
CA GLU A 61 -9.37 -6.53 7.22
C GLU A 61 -8.94 -7.93 7.66
N ILE A 62 -9.59 -8.46 8.70
CA ILE A 62 -9.37 -9.83 9.18
C ILE A 62 -9.65 -10.83 8.04
N GLY A 63 -8.72 -11.75 7.80
CA GLY A 63 -8.81 -12.76 6.77
C GLY A 63 -8.39 -12.29 5.37
N ALA A 64 -8.17 -10.99 5.16
CA ALA A 64 -7.67 -10.48 3.89
C ALA A 64 -6.24 -10.98 3.61
N LEU A 65 -5.89 -11.14 2.33
CA LEU A 65 -4.53 -11.51 1.96
C LEU A 65 -3.57 -10.35 2.23
N TYR A 66 -2.38 -10.68 2.70
CA TYR A 66 -1.24 -9.77 2.73
C TYR A 66 0.02 -10.49 2.26
N ALA A 67 0.96 -9.73 1.71
CA ALA A 67 2.27 -10.23 1.34
C ALA A 67 3.33 -9.29 1.89
N ILE A 68 4.43 -9.87 2.40
CA ILE A 68 5.58 -9.10 2.88
C ILE A 68 6.73 -9.28 1.90
N PHE A 69 7.28 -8.15 1.48
CA PHE A 69 8.42 -8.05 0.59
C PHE A 69 9.61 -7.49 1.34
N ARG A 70 10.82 -7.93 0.99
CA ARG A 70 12.07 -7.34 1.44
C ARG A 70 12.72 -6.59 0.30
N LEU A 71 13.31 -5.43 0.61
CA LEU A 71 14.15 -4.70 -0.34
C LEU A 71 15.52 -5.38 -0.43
N ILE A 72 15.89 -5.85 -1.62
CA ILE A 72 17.16 -6.53 -1.85
C ILE A 72 18.25 -5.48 -2.08
N GLY A 73 19.29 -5.50 -1.24
CA GLY A 73 20.49 -4.67 -1.41
C GLY A 73 20.46 -3.30 -0.72
N HIS A 74 19.42 -3.00 0.08
CA HIS A 74 19.36 -1.77 0.88
C HIS A 74 19.69 -2.03 2.36
N SER A 75 18.79 -2.70 3.09
CA SER A 75 18.98 -3.17 4.46
C SER A 75 18.28 -4.52 4.64
N ASP A 76 18.71 -5.32 5.62
CA ASP A 76 18.02 -6.56 5.96
C ASP A 76 16.67 -6.33 6.66
N ASN A 77 16.40 -5.10 7.13
CA ASN A 77 15.23 -4.74 7.93
C ASN A 77 14.19 -3.87 7.18
N ASP A 78 14.37 -3.63 5.88
CA ASP A 78 13.39 -2.84 5.11
C ASP A 78 12.37 -3.74 4.44
N TYR A 79 11.12 -3.54 4.84
CA TYR A 79 9.98 -4.32 4.38
C TYR A 79 8.92 -3.45 3.73
N LEU A 80 8.22 -4.04 2.77
CA LEU A 80 6.98 -3.53 2.21
C LEU A 80 5.87 -4.54 2.46
N ILE A 81 4.74 -4.07 2.98
CA ILE A 81 3.54 -4.89 3.12
C ILE A 81 2.54 -4.50 2.03
N ALA A 82 2.17 -5.47 1.21
CA ALA A 82 1.06 -5.36 0.28
C ALA A 82 -0.19 -5.95 0.94
N HIS A 83 -1.31 -5.23 0.88
CA HIS A 83 -2.59 -5.67 1.42
C HIS A 83 -3.62 -5.89 0.30
N TYR A 84 -4.53 -6.83 0.55
CA TYR A 84 -5.78 -7.08 -0.18
C TYR A 84 -5.67 -6.95 -1.70
N PHE A 85 -5.98 -5.76 -2.23
CA PHE A 85 -6.18 -5.49 -3.66
C PHE A 85 -4.90 -5.07 -4.37
N SER A 86 -3.78 -4.97 -3.65
CA SER A 86 -2.53 -4.58 -4.26
C SER A 86 -2.14 -5.60 -5.34
N PRO A 87 -1.84 -5.16 -6.57
CA PRO A 87 -1.29 -6.03 -7.61
C PRO A 87 -0.01 -6.75 -7.16
N LEU A 88 0.71 -6.19 -6.19
CA LEU A 88 1.90 -6.79 -5.58
C LEU A 88 1.60 -8.13 -4.91
N ILE A 89 0.38 -8.39 -4.44
CA ILE A 89 0.02 -9.65 -3.75
C ILE A 89 0.40 -10.88 -4.58
N MET A 90 0.30 -10.81 -5.91
CA MET A 90 0.58 -11.94 -6.80
C MET A 90 2.06 -12.04 -7.21
N CYS A 91 2.86 -11.01 -6.96
CA CYS A 91 4.26 -10.94 -7.35
C CYS A 91 5.14 -11.79 -6.43
N ASP A 92 6.08 -12.52 -7.04
CA ASP A 92 7.23 -13.11 -6.32
C ASP A 92 8.38 -12.10 -6.22
N LYS A 93 8.58 -11.32 -7.28
CA LYS A 93 9.51 -10.19 -7.31
C LYS A 93 8.82 -8.98 -7.91
N ALA A 94 9.21 -7.80 -7.47
CA ALA A 94 8.74 -6.56 -8.05
C ALA A 94 9.86 -5.54 -8.15
N LEU A 95 9.84 -4.70 -9.18
CA LEU A 95 10.77 -3.61 -9.37
C LEU A 95 10.00 -2.37 -9.81
N PHE A 96 10.18 -1.27 -9.09
CA PHE A 96 9.61 0.02 -9.47
C PHE A 96 10.42 0.60 -10.62
N ILE A 97 9.75 0.84 -11.76
CA ILE A 97 10.34 1.57 -12.88
C ILE A 97 10.23 3.08 -12.61
N THR A 98 9.05 3.48 -12.13
CA THR A 98 8.77 4.84 -11.65
C THR A 98 8.08 4.75 -10.30
N LYS A 99 7.69 5.90 -9.73
CA LYS A 99 6.96 5.93 -8.46
C LYS A 99 5.59 5.22 -8.52
N ASP A 100 5.00 5.12 -9.72
CA ASP A 100 3.68 4.54 -9.93
C ASP A 100 3.72 3.29 -10.84
N GLU A 101 4.80 3.03 -11.56
CA GLU A 101 4.92 1.89 -12.46
C GLU A 101 5.81 0.78 -11.88
N ILE A 102 5.31 -0.45 -11.94
CA ILE A 102 5.98 -1.61 -11.35
C ILE A 102 6.04 -2.74 -12.37
N ASN A 103 7.21 -3.35 -12.50
CA ASN A 103 7.37 -4.67 -13.09
C ASN A 103 7.19 -5.73 -12.01
N CYS A 104 6.25 -6.63 -12.23
CA CYS A 104 5.95 -7.75 -11.34
C CYS A 104 6.30 -9.05 -12.03
N THR A 105 7.16 -9.83 -11.40
CA THR A 105 7.48 -11.19 -11.84
C THR A 105 6.77 -12.19 -10.94
N THR A 106 5.94 -13.04 -11.55
CA THR A 106 5.21 -14.11 -10.87
C THR A 106 6.07 -15.37 -10.69
N LYS A 107 5.56 -16.36 -9.94
CA LYS A 107 6.20 -17.69 -9.77
C LYS A 107 6.51 -18.41 -11.08
N ASN A 108 5.76 -18.12 -12.14
CA ASN A 108 5.94 -18.74 -13.44
C ASN A 108 6.98 -17.99 -14.31
N GLU A 109 7.74 -17.07 -13.71
CA GLU A 109 8.72 -16.20 -14.38
C GLU A 109 8.10 -15.29 -15.46
N ILE A 110 6.77 -15.13 -15.43
CA ILE A 110 6.06 -14.16 -16.27
C ILE A 110 6.19 -12.80 -15.61
N THR A 111 6.69 -11.83 -16.38
CA THR A 111 6.81 -10.43 -15.95
C THR A 111 5.75 -9.58 -16.64
N GLU A 112 4.95 -8.90 -15.83
CA GLU A 112 3.92 -7.98 -16.28
C GLU A 112 4.15 -6.61 -15.65
N GLN A 113 3.85 -5.56 -16.40
CA GLN A 113 3.90 -4.19 -15.92
C GLN A 113 2.50 -3.74 -15.52
N PHE A 114 2.39 -3.11 -14.36
CA PHE A 114 1.15 -2.45 -13.95
C PHE A 114 1.44 -1.13 -13.23
N GLU A 115 0.43 -0.27 -13.21
CA GLU A 115 0.44 0.97 -12.46
C GLU A 115 -0.18 0.75 -11.07
N ILE A 116 0.54 1.15 -10.03
CA ILE A 116 0.01 1.33 -8.68
C ILE A 116 -0.05 2.83 -8.42
N PRO A 117 -1.25 3.41 -8.30
CA PRO A 117 -1.39 4.81 -7.91
C PRO A 117 -0.65 5.09 -6.61
N GLY A 118 0.27 6.06 -6.63
CA GLY A 118 1.12 6.39 -5.49
C GLY A 118 0.41 6.81 -4.20
N ASN A 119 -0.87 7.17 -4.25
CA ASN A 119 -1.70 7.42 -3.07
C ASN A 119 -2.13 6.14 -2.32
N LEU A 120 -1.91 4.96 -2.91
CA LEU A 120 -2.16 3.66 -2.28
C LEU A 120 -0.94 3.12 -1.53
N MET A 121 0.11 3.93 -1.40
CA MET A 121 1.38 3.54 -0.79
C MET A 121 1.81 4.56 0.26
N PHE A 122 2.09 4.05 1.46
CA PHE A 122 2.54 4.85 2.59
C PHE A 122 3.84 4.28 3.13
N CYS A 123 4.90 5.09 3.15
CA CYS A 123 6.19 4.72 3.72
C CYS A 123 6.40 5.40 5.07
N ILE A 124 6.73 4.59 6.07
CA ILE A 124 6.83 4.92 7.49
C ILE A 124 8.29 4.74 7.91
N TYR A 125 8.84 5.63 8.73
CA TYR A 125 10.24 5.54 9.19
C TYR A 125 10.37 4.83 10.53
N GLU A 126 9.28 4.77 11.28
CA GLU A 126 9.18 4.17 12.58
C GLU A 126 9.06 2.65 12.45
N ASN A 127 9.78 1.92 13.30
CA ASN A 127 9.65 0.47 13.39
C ASN A 127 8.26 0.12 13.94
N LEU A 128 7.46 -0.52 13.10
CA LEU A 128 6.13 -0.99 13.46
C LEU A 128 6.21 -2.42 13.95
N GLN A 129 5.97 -2.63 15.25
CA GLN A 129 5.92 -3.98 15.85
C GLN A 129 4.89 -4.89 15.15
N THR A 130 3.85 -4.31 14.54
CA THR A 130 2.89 -5.01 13.70
C THR A 130 3.56 -5.77 12.55
N VAL A 131 4.57 -5.17 11.92
CA VAL A 131 5.34 -5.79 10.82
C VAL A 131 6.11 -6.99 11.33
N ASP A 132 6.81 -6.85 12.47
CA ASP A 132 7.58 -7.94 13.07
C ASP A 132 6.70 -9.13 13.44
N ASP A 133 5.53 -8.87 14.03
CA ASP A 133 4.57 -9.91 14.40
C ASP A 133 3.95 -10.59 13.16
N LEU A 134 3.54 -9.82 12.15
CA LEU A 134 3.05 -10.37 10.88
C LEU A 134 4.12 -11.24 10.21
N LEU A 135 5.36 -10.74 10.14
CA LEU A 135 6.49 -11.46 9.57
C LEU A 135 6.75 -12.78 10.32
N LYS A 136 6.71 -12.75 11.66
CA LYS A 136 6.87 -13.92 12.51
C LYS A 136 5.78 -14.96 12.25
N LEU A 137 4.52 -14.53 12.18
CA LEU A 137 3.38 -15.42 11.93
C LEU A 137 3.46 -16.05 10.53
N CYS A 138 3.87 -15.27 9.55
CA CYS A 138 3.90 -15.66 8.15
C CYS A 138 5.09 -16.56 7.79
N THR A 139 6.25 -16.33 8.42
CA THR A 139 7.49 -17.08 8.13
C THR A 139 7.81 -18.17 9.16
N GLY A 140 7.15 -18.12 10.33
CA GLY A 140 7.47 -18.97 11.48
C GLY A 140 8.82 -18.68 12.13
N LYS A 141 9.53 -17.61 11.70
CA LYS A 141 10.85 -17.26 12.19
C LYS A 141 10.79 -15.99 13.01
N GLN A 142 11.48 -15.99 14.14
CA GLN A 142 11.77 -14.76 14.87
C GLN A 142 12.93 -14.07 14.14
N MET A 143 12.68 -12.91 13.54
CA MET A 143 13.73 -12.10 12.92
C MET A 143 14.32 -11.13 13.93
N ASN A 144 15.52 -10.63 13.63
CA ASN A 144 16.11 -9.55 14.42
C ASN A 144 15.16 -8.34 14.35
N PRO A 145 14.86 -7.70 15.48
CA PRO A 145 14.03 -6.52 15.47
C PRO A 145 14.66 -5.45 14.59
N SER A 146 13.80 -4.76 13.84
CA SER A 146 14.16 -3.58 13.06
C SER A 146 14.59 -2.45 13.98
#